data_AF-A0A140L9S8-F1
#
_entry.id   AF-A0A140L9S8-F1
#
_cell.length_a   1.000
_cell.length_b   1.000
_cell.length_c   1.000
_cell.angle_alpha   90.00
_cell.angle_beta   90.00
_cell.angle_gamma   90.00
#
_symmetry.space_group_name_H-M   'P 1'
#
loop_
_entity.id
_entity.type
_entity.pdbx_description
1 polymer ?
#
loop_
_entity_poly.entity_id
_entity_poly.type
_entity_poly.pdbx_seq_one_letter_code
_entity_poly.pdbx_strand_id
1 'polypeptide(L)' 'MEINADVRPIKGKIIELTERDVKIEFYGRMGMLRVPLRMLICGKHPEVGDEVELKMSYVILKSNGR' A
#
# COMPACT_ATOMS: atom_id res chain seq x y z
N MET A 1 24.22 -2.28 9.91
CA MET A 1 22.99 -1.56 9.52
C MET A 1 21.90 -2.10 10.41
N GLU A 2 21.53 -1.38 11.46
CA GLU A 2 20.39 -1.76 12.28
C GLU A 2 19.12 -1.46 11.48
N ILE A 3 18.40 -2.52 11.15
CA ILE A 3 17.09 -2.45 10.54
C ILE A 3 16.12 -2.19 11.69
N ASN A 4 15.58 -0.97 11.76
CA ASN A 4 14.49 -0.65 12.69
C ASN A 4 13.25 -1.47 12.27
N ALA A 5 12.86 -2.42 13.10
CA ALA A 5 11.70 -3.30 12.87
C ALA A 5 10.35 -2.58 13.03
N ASP A 6 10.35 -1.33 13.52
CA ASP A 6 9.13 -0.59 13.88
C ASP A 6 8.65 0.37 12.78
N VAL A 7 8.77 -0.01 11.51
CA VAL A 7 8.12 0.76 10.43
C VAL A 7 6.61 0.62 10.59
N ARG A 8 5.96 1.69 11.05
CA ARG A 8 4.49 1.71 11.18
C ARG A 8 3.87 1.55 9.78
N PRO A 9 2.93 0.61 9.62
CA PRO A 9 2.23 0.44 8.35
C PRO A 9 1.47 1.72 8.02
N ILE A 10 1.40 2.01 6.74
CA ILE A 10 0.64 3.16 6.25
C ILE A 10 -0.80 2.71 6.10
N LYS A 11 -1.69 3.39 6.81
CA LYS A 11 -3.12 3.11 6.83
C LYS A 11 -3.86 3.84 5.73
N GLY A 12 -4.87 3.20 5.18
CA GLY A 12 -5.75 3.78 4.17
C GLY A 12 -7.04 2.98 4.02
N LYS A 13 -7.81 3.35 3.00
CA LYS A 13 -9.12 2.79 2.71
C LYS A 13 -9.25 2.45 1.24
N ILE A 14 -9.91 1.33 0.94
CA ILE A 14 -10.27 1.01 -0.45
C ILE A 14 -11.36 1.97 -0.91
N ILE A 15 -11.08 2.72 -1.97
CA ILE A 15 -12.01 3.68 -2.58
C ILE A 15 -12.54 3.22 -3.94
N GLU A 16 -11.91 2.22 -4.56
CA GLU A 16 -12.34 1.60 -5.81
C GLU A 16 -11.82 0.16 -5.86
N LEU A 17 -12.66 -0.75 -6.33
CA LEU A 17 -12.33 -2.14 -6.51
C LEU A 17 -12.83 -2.61 -7.88
N THR A 18 -11.95 -3.24 -8.65
CA THR A 18 -12.29 -3.90 -9.91
C THR A 18 -11.92 -5.37 -9.85
N GLU A 19 -12.24 -6.14 -10.89
CA GLU A 19 -11.81 -7.53 -11.00
C GLU A 19 -10.27 -7.69 -11.07
N ARG A 20 -9.53 -6.61 -11.36
CA ARG A 20 -8.09 -6.67 -11.63
C ARG A 20 -7.24 -5.85 -10.67
N ASP A 21 -7.77 -4.75 -10.16
CA ASP A 21 -7.05 -3.78 -9.34
C ASP A 21 -7.87 -3.29 -8.15
N VAL A 22 -7.14 -2.72 -7.18
CA VAL A 22 -7.68 -2.04 -6.02
C VAL A 22 -7.04 -0.67 -5.93
N LYS A 23 -7.85 0.37 -5.70
CA LYS A 23 -7.39 1.74 -5.45
C LYS A 23 -7.56 2.06 -3.97
N ILE A 24 -6.46 2.45 -3.36
CA ILE A 24 -6.36 2.76 -1.94
C ILE A 24 -6.11 4.27 -1.80
N GLU A 25 -6.88 4.93 -0.96
CA GLU A 25 -6.57 6.28 -0.47
C GLU A 25 -5.91 6.16 0.90
N PHE A 26 -4.71 6.69 1.07
CA PHE A 26 -4.01 6.65 2.35
C PHE A 26 -4.36 7.85 3.21
N TYR A 27 -4.44 7.63 4.53
CA TYR A 27 -4.74 8.70 5.46
C TYR A 27 -3.61 9.74 5.52
N GLY A 28 -4.00 10.98 5.75
CA GLY A 28 -3.08 12.12 5.76
C GLY A 28 -2.83 12.66 4.35
N ARG A 29 -1.56 12.90 3.99
CA ARG A 29 -1.18 13.56 2.73
C ARG A 29 -0.34 12.68 1.81
N MET A 30 -0.49 11.36 1.90
CA MET A 30 0.26 10.45 1.05
C MET A 30 -0.39 10.21 -0.33
N GLY A 31 -1.65 10.58 -0.50
CA GLY A 31 -2.37 10.41 -1.77
C GLY A 31 -2.91 8.98 -1.94
N MET A 32 -2.91 8.52 -3.19
CA MET A 32 -3.57 7.27 -3.59
C MET A 32 -2.60 6.31 -4.26
N LEU A 33 -2.82 5.01 -4.08
CA LEU A 33 -2.08 3.95 -4.73
C LEU A 33 -3.06 2.96 -5.38
N ARG A 34 -2.80 2.61 -6.64
CA ARG A 34 -3.49 1.52 -7.33
C ARG A 34 -2.54 0.35 -7.48
N VAL A 35 -2.97 -0.82 -7.02
CA VAL A 35 -2.21 -2.07 -7.14
C VAL A 35 -3.09 -3.16 -7.74
N PRO A 36 -2.50 -4.18 -8.39
CA PRO A 36 -3.26 -5.36 -8.80
C PRO A 36 -3.90 -6.04 -7.60
N LEU A 37 -5.11 -6.57 -7.78
CA LEU A 37 -5.90 -7.20 -6.71
C LEU A 37 -5.14 -8.32 -5.99
N ARG A 38 -4.34 -9.10 -6.74
CA ARG A 38 -3.49 -10.18 -6.20
C ARG A 38 -2.42 -9.74 -5.19
N MET A 39 -2.12 -8.43 -5.08
CA MET A 39 -1.20 -7.90 -4.07
C MET A 39 -1.89 -7.69 -2.71
N LEU A 40 -3.23 -7.65 -2.68
CA LEU A 40 -3.98 -7.52 -1.44
C LEU A 40 -4.05 -8.87 -0.73
N ILE A 41 -3.46 -8.95 0.46
CA ILE A 41 -3.48 -10.14 1.30
C ILE A 41 -4.74 -10.06 2.18
N CYS A 42 -5.77 -10.84 1.85
CA CYS A 42 -7.03 -10.87 2.58
C CYS A 42 -7.62 -12.28 2.66
N GLY A 43 -8.34 -12.57 3.74
CA GLY A 43 -9.05 -13.86 3.94
C GLY A 43 -10.50 -13.86 3.45
N LYS A 44 -11.00 -12.71 3.01
CA LYS A 44 -12.33 -12.50 2.43
C LYS A 44 -12.21 -11.78 1.09
N HIS A 45 -13.30 -11.74 0.31
CA HIS A 45 -13.37 -10.82 -0.82
C HIS A 45 -13.35 -9.38 -0.29
N PRO A 46 -12.46 -8.50 -0.79
CA PRO A 46 -12.38 -7.12 -0.33
C PRO A 46 -13.57 -6.30 -0.84
N GLU A 47 -13.87 -5.21 -0.16
CA GLU A 47 -14.97 -4.30 -0.53
C GLU A 47 -14.52 -2.84 -0.47
N VAL A 48 -15.16 -1.98 -1.27
CA VAL A 48 -15.00 -0.53 -1.14
C VAL A 48 -15.45 -0.13 0.25
N GLY A 49 -14.59 0.53 1.01
CA GLY A 49 -14.84 0.80 2.41
C GLY A 49 -13.86 0.12 3.37
N ASP A 50 -13.27 -1.01 2.99
CA ASP A 50 -12.38 -1.76 3.87
C ASP A 50 -11.11 -0.96 4.19
N GLU A 51 -10.71 -1.03 5.47
CA GLU A 51 -9.44 -0.50 5.97
C GLU A 51 -8.29 -1.39 5.52
N VAL A 52 -7.19 -0.78 5.10
CA VAL A 52 -5.99 -1.49 4.63
C VAL A 52 -4.72 -0.88 5.19
N GLU A 53 -3.69 -1.71 5.25
CA GLU A 53 -2.35 -1.33 5.70
C GLU A 53 -1.32 -1.70 4.64
N LEU A 54 -0.52 -0.71 4.22
CA LEU A 54 0.64 -0.91 3.36
C LEU A 54 1.89 -1.08 4.23
N LYS A 55 2.50 -2.27 4.16
CA LYS A 55 3.83 -2.53 4.70
C LYS A 55 4.86 -2.12 3.63
N MET A 56 5.42 -0.93 3.78
CA MET A 56 6.38 -0.38 2.82
C MET A 56 7.72 -1.12 2.90
N SER A 57 8.27 -1.53 1.75
CA SER A 57 9.64 -2.04 1.66
C SER A 57 10.66 -0.90 1.66
N TYR A 58 11.95 -1.24 1.68
CA TYR A 58 13.03 -0.25 1.58
C TYR A 58 12.98 0.53 0.26
N VAL A 59 13.27 1.82 0.36
CA VAL A 59 13.53 2.68 -0.80
C VAL A 59 15.01 2.54 -1.16
N ILE A 60 15.29 2.08 -2.37
CA ILE A 60 16.66 1.96 -2.89
C ILE A 60 16.95 3.17 -3.75
N LEU A 61 18.03 3.88 -3.44
CA LEU A 61 18.57 4.90 -4.32
C LEU A 61 19.01 4.22 -5.63
N LYS A 62 18.33 4.51 -6.73
CA LYS A 62 18.93 4.25 -8.05
C LYS A 62 20.03 5.28 -8.24
N SER A 63 21.25 4.79 -8.45
CA SER A 63 22.47 5.54 -8.79
C SER A 63 22.20 6.95 -9.32
N ASN A 64 22.67 7.98 -8.60
CA ASN A 64 22.89 9.32 -9.17
C ASN A 64 24.15 9.25 -10.05
N GLY A 65 23.97 8.78 -11.29
CA GLY A 65 24.98 8.94 -12.33
C GLY A 65 24.89 10.35 -12.90
N ARG A 66 26.04 11.02 -13.00
CA ARG A 66 26.25 12.11 -13.95
C ARG A 66 25.92 11.64 -15.37
#